data_AF-A0A2V7D148-F1
#
_entry.id   AF-A0A2V7D148-F1
#
_cell.length_a   1.000
_cell.length_b   1.000
_cell.length_c   1.000
_cell.angle_alpha   90.00
_cell.angle_beta   90.00
_cell.angle_gamma   90.00
#
_symmetry.space_group_name_H-M   'P 1'
#
loop_
_entity.id
_entity.type
_entity.pdbx_description
1 polymer ?
#
loop_
_entity_poly.entity_id
_entity_poly.type
_entity_poly.pdbx_seq_one_letter_code
_entity_poly.pdbx_strand_id
1 'polypeptide(L)' 'MELRVGDRLTDETGEWEVIAPPYGTAEGRIVHARVQKLNEPASWEIRNWDAFKRISVGRATTEEGTR' A
#
# COMPACT_ATOMS: atom_id res chain seq x y z
N MET A 1 8.89 3.96 4.92
CA MET A 1 8.16 2.85 4.27
C MET A 1 8.03 3.14 2.78
N GLU A 2 8.24 2.17 1.88
CA GLU A 2 8.02 2.35 0.42
C GLU A 2 6.87 1.43 -0.04
N LEU A 3 5.67 1.99 -0.20
CA LEU A 3 4.54 1.32 -0.84
C LEU A 3 4.65 1.49 -2.36
N ARG A 4 4.19 0.51 -3.14
CA ARG A 4 4.18 0.56 -4.60
C ARG A 4 2.81 0.16 -5.13
N VAL A 5 2.51 0.58 -6.36
CA VAL A 5 1.32 0.10 -7.08
C VAL A 5 1.42 -1.43 -7.21
N GLY A 6 0.32 -2.12 -6.90
CA GLY A 6 0.25 -3.58 -6.86
C GLY A 6 0.64 -4.22 -5.52
N ASP A 7 1.11 -3.44 -4.53
CA ASP A 7 1.27 -3.97 -3.17
C ASP A 7 -0.09 -4.37 -2.60
N ARG A 8 -0.15 -5.57 -1.99
CA ARG A 8 -1.33 -6.05 -1.30
C ARG A 8 -1.22 -5.82 0.20
N LEU A 9 -2.24 -5.19 0.75
CA LEU A 9 -2.38 -4.83 2.15
C LEU A 9 -3.53 -5.68 2.71
N THR A 10 -3.22 -6.45 3.75
CA THR A 10 -4.23 -7.22 4.48
C THR A 10 -4.43 -6.57 5.83
N ASP A 11 -5.68 -6.25 6.15
CA ASP A 11 -6.06 -5.56 7.37
C ASP A 11 -7.33 -6.20 7.94
N GLU A 12 -7.72 -5.81 9.15
CA GLU A 12 -8.92 -6.35 9.83
C GLU A 12 -10.22 -6.20 9.02
N THR A 13 -10.27 -5.23 8.09
CA THR A 13 -11.41 -4.98 7.21
C THR A 13 -11.36 -5.75 5.87
N GLY A 14 -10.24 -6.43 5.57
CA GLY A 14 -10.08 -7.26 4.37
C GLY A 14 -8.79 -7.00 3.59
N GLU A 15 -8.77 -7.46 2.34
CA GLU A 15 -7.64 -7.36 1.43
C GLU A 15 -7.78 -6.17 0.47
N TRP A 16 -6.70 -5.43 0.34
CA TRP A 16 -6.61 -4.20 -0.43
C TRP A 16 -5.40 -4.24 -1.37
N GLU A 17 -5.51 -3.59 -2.52
CA GLU A 17 -4.42 -3.41 -3.47
C GLU A 17 -4.14 -1.93 -3.67
N VAL A 18 -2.87 -1.54 -3.69
CA VAL A 18 -2.46 -0.17 -4.02
C VAL A 18 -2.64 0.05 -5.52
N ILE A 19 -3.55 0.96 -5.89
CA ILE A 19 -3.92 1.23 -7.29
C ILE A 19 -3.26 2.50 -7.86
N ALA A 20 -2.56 3.28 -7.04
CA ALA A 20 -1.90 4.52 -7.47
C ALA A 20 -0.58 4.73 -6.71
N PRO A 21 0.43 5.39 -7.33
CA PRO A 21 1.71 5.62 -6.70
C PRO A 21 1.51 6.45 -5.42
N PRO A 22 2.03 5.98 -4.28
CA PRO A 22 1.90 6.70 -3.02
C PRO A 22 2.75 7.96 -3.03
N TYR A 23 2.29 8.96 -2.28
CA TYR A 23 2.97 10.23 -2.12
C TYR A 23 3.10 10.60 -0.65
N GLY A 24 4.21 11.23 -0.29
CA GLY A 24 4.47 11.70 1.07
C GLY A 24 3.91 13.11 1.29
N THR A 25 3.34 13.34 2.47
CA THR A 25 2.99 14.66 2.99
C THR A 25 3.64 14.87 4.36
N ALA A 26 3.53 16.07 4.93
CA ALA A 26 4.17 16.45 6.20
C ALA A 26 5.69 16.14 6.19
N GLU A 27 6.40 16.63 5.18
CA GLU A 27 7.84 16.38 4.98
C GLU A 27 8.21 14.88 4.93
N GLY A 28 7.32 14.07 4.34
CA GLY A 28 7.53 12.62 4.21
C GLY A 28 7.22 11.83 5.49
N ARG A 29 6.69 12.48 6.54
CA ARG A 29 6.24 11.80 7.76
C ARG A 29 4.97 10.99 7.55
N ILE A 30 4.11 11.39 6.61
CA ILE A 30 2.85 10.68 6.33
C ILE A 30 2.85 10.23 4.87
N VAL A 31 2.75 8.92 4.65
CA VAL A 31 2.64 8.31 3.32
C VAL A 31 1.15 8.12 3.01
N HIS A 32 0.68 8.68 1.90
CA HIS A 32 -0.68 8.47 1.40
C HIS A 32 -0.63 7.48 0.23
N ALA A 33 -1.45 6.44 0.24
CA ALA A 33 -1.66 5.56 -0.91
C ALA A 33 -3.15 5.40 -1.19
N ARG A 34 -3.48 5.33 -2.49
CA ARG A 34 -4.83 4.97 -2.92
C ARG A 34 -4.91 3.46 -3.01
N VAL A 35 -5.84 2.90 -2.25
CA VAL A 35 -6.07 1.45 -2.18
C VAL A 35 -7.48 1.13 -2.62
N GLN A 36 -7.67 -0.07 -3.17
CA GLN A 36 -8.96 -0.60 -3.61
C GLN A 36 -9.17 -1.98 -3.01
N LYS A 37 -10.39 -2.31 -2.57
CA LYS A 37 -10.68 -3.67 -2.12
C LYS A 37 -10.58 -4.64 -3.29
N LEU A 38 -9.91 -5.78 -3.09
CA LEU A 38 -9.88 -6.84 -4.10
C LEU A 38 -11.29 -7.36 -4.44
N ASN A 39 -12.15 -7.48 -3.43
CA ASN A 39 -13.51 -8.01 -3.58
C ASN A 39 -14.51 -6.97 -4.11
N GLU A 40 -14.19 -5.67 -4.02
CA GLU A 40 -15.10 -4.58 -4.36
C GLU A 40 -14.34 -3.45 -5.08
N PRO A 41 -14.07 -3.57 -6.38
CA PRO A 41 -13.26 -2.60 -7.11
C PRO A 41 -13.89 -1.19 -7.21
N ALA A 42 -15.20 -1.05 -7.00
CA ALA A 42 -15.83 0.27 -6.91
C ALA A 42 -15.44 1.02 -5.61
N SER A 43 -15.00 0.29 -4.58
CA SER A 43 -14.67 0.81 -3.27
C SER A 43 -13.16 1.05 -3.17
N TRP A 44 -12.75 2.26 -3.55
CA TRP A 44 -11.40 2.75 -3.33
C TRP A 44 -11.38 3.75 -2.17
N GLU A 45 -10.30 3.75 -1.42
CA GLU A 45 -10.06 4.70 -0.33
C GLU A 45 -8.61 5.20 -0.33
N ILE A 46 -8.38 6.35 0.30
CA ILE A 46 -7.03 6.86 0.52
C ILE A 46 -6.64 6.50 1.95
N ARG A 47 -5.67 5.60 2.08
CA ARG A 47 -5.07 5.29 3.38
C ARG A 47 -3.81 6.10 3.58
N ASN A 48 -3.58 6.49 4.83
CA ASN A 48 -2.38 7.18 5.26
C ASN A 48 -1.67 6.37 6.33
N TRP A 49 -0.34 6.37 6.28
CA TRP A 49 0.51 5.70 7.25
C TRP A 49 1.59 6.66 7.71
N ASP A 50 1.91 6.62 9.00
CA ASP A 50 3.12 7.28 9.49
C ASP A 50 4.33 6.53 8.93
N ALA A 51 5.27 7.27 8.32
CA ALA A 51 6.43 6.72 7.63
C ALA A 51 7.36 5.93 8.56
N PHE A 52 7.29 6.18 9.87
CA PHE A 52 8.04 5.50 10.92
C PHE A 52 7.28 4.30 11.52
N LYS A 53 5.98 4.14 11.22
CA LYS A 53 5.19 2.98 11.68
C LYS A 53 5.46 1.78 10.76
N ARG A 54 5.80 0.64 11.37
CA ARG A 54 6.01 -0.61 10.66
C ARG A 54 4.66 -1.29 10.41
N ILE A 55 4.23 -1.36 9.16
CA ILE A 55 3.04 -2.12 8.75
C ILE A 55 3.46 -3.36 7.96
N SER A 56 2.75 -4.45 8.16
CA SER A 56 2.97 -5.70 7.42
C SER A 56 2.35 -5.56 6.03
N VAL A 57 3.20 -5.52 5.00
CA VAL A 57 2.76 -5.54 3.61
C VAL A 57 2.96 -6.96 3.08
N GLY A 58 1.90 -7.56 2.56
CA GLY A 58 1.95 -8.84 1.86
C GLY A 58 2.56 -8.61 0.47
N ARG A 59 3.89 -8.50 0.40
CA ARG A 59 4.59 -8.54 -0.88
C ARG A 59 4.58 -9.97 -1.37
N ALA A 60 3.89 -10.22 -2.48
CA ALA A 60 4.27 -11.34 -3.32
C ALA A 60 5.67 -11.03 -3.84
N THR A 61 6.69 -11.56 -3.19
CA THR A 61 8.05 -11.56 -3.70
C THR A 61 8.02 -12.39 -4.97
N THR A 62 7.74 -11.78 -6.12
CA THR A 62 8.31 -12.28 -7.36
C THR A 62 9.81 -12.05 -7.19
N GLU A 63 10.51 -13.12 -6.84
CA GLU A 63 11.95 -13.24 -6.97
C GLU A 63 12.34 -12.89 -8.41
N GLU A 64 12.69 -11.64 -8.67
CA GLU A 64 13.48 -11.27 -9.84
C GLU A 64 14.93 -11.15 -9.39
N GLY A 65 15.60 -12.30 -9.37
CA GLY A 65 17.05 -12.36 -9.38
C GLY A 65 17.56 -11.98 -10.77
N THR A 66 18.25 -10.85 -10.88
CA THR A 66 19.29 -10.53 -11.87
C THR A 66 19.82 -9.13 -11.49
N ARG A 67 21.10 -8.81 -11.34
CA ARG A 67 22.36 -9.39 -11.79
C ARG A 67 23.49 -8.74 -10.98
#